data_AF-A0A3A1TXE9-F1
#
_entry.id   AF-A0A3A1TXE9-F1
#
_cell.length_a   1.000
_cell.length_b   1.000
_cell.length_c   1.000
_cell.angle_alpha   90.00
_cell.angle_beta   90.00
_cell.angle_gamma   90.00
#
_symmetry.space_group_name_H-M   'P 1'
#
loop_
_entity.id
_entity.type
_entity.pdbx_description
1 polymer ?
#
loop_
_entity_poly.entity_id
_entity_poly.type
_entity_poly.pdbx_seq_one_letter_code
_entity_poly.pdbx_strand_id
1 'polypeptide(L)'
;MPILSRALTAELRRYLLTHPTSGDPDALFWPGRANGSRRLDWSRPMDVGGLRRYYLVPAAERAGLPHMRLHDLRHTFASLTLGAGFTAFEVSRWMGHASTSTTTDVYGHLIPTDRSAQIDRFERFVGGI
;
A
#
# COMPACT_ATOMS: atom_id res chain seq x y z
N MET A 1 6.00 9.36 -5.89
CA MET A 1 5.80 9.01 -4.47
C MET A 1 4.57 8.14 -4.35
N PRO A 2 4.53 7.14 -3.43
CA PRO A 2 3.32 6.36 -3.19
C PRO A 2 2.18 7.28 -2.75
N ILE A 3 0.97 6.99 -3.23
CA ILE A 3 -0.22 7.74 -2.83
C ILE A 3 -0.63 7.27 -1.42
N LEU A 4 -0.33 8.09 -0.43
CA LEU A 4 -0.92 7.95 0.91
C LEU A 4 -2.12 8.89 0.99
N SER A 5 -3.23 8.41 1.53
CA SER A 5 -4.38 9.27 1.79
C SER A 5 -4.01 10.36 2.80
N ARG A 6 -4.69 11.51 2.73
CA ARG A 6 -4.49 12.60 3.70
C ARG A 6 -4.76 12.13 5.14
N ALA A 7 -5.77 11.29 5.33
CA ALA A 7 -6.11 10.71 6.62
C ALA A 7 -4.97 9.83 7.16
N LEU A 8 -4.46 8.89 6.35
CA LEU A 8 -3.34 8.03 6.75
C LEU A 8 -2.08 8.85 7.04
N THR A 9 -1.79 9.85 6.21
CA THR A 9 -0.67 10.77 6.45
C THR A 9 -0.82 11.50 7.78
N ALA A 10 -2.02 11.96 8.13
CA ALA A 10 -2.28 12.62 9.40
C ALA A 10 -2.13 11.65 10.59
N GLU A 11 -2.57 10.39 10.44
CA GLU A 11 -2.38 9.35 11.45
C GLU A 11 -0.90 9.04 11.69
N LEU A 12 -0.13 8.83 10.62
CA LEU A 12 1.30 8.57 10.72
C LEU A 12 2.05 9.75 11.35
N ARG A 13 1.66 10.99 11.03
CA ARG A 13 2.21 12.18 11.69
C ARG A 13 1.90 12.20 13.19
N ARG A 14 0.66 11.91 13.60
CA ARG A 14 0.30 11.82 15.01
C ARG A 14 1.09 10.72 15.73
N TYR A 15 1.24 9.57 15.09
CA TYR A 15 2.03 8.46 15.62
C TYR A 15 3.50 8.87 15.83
N LEU A 16 4.11 9.53 14.83
CA LEU A 16 5.48 10.02 14.92
C LEU A 16 5.70 10.98 16.10
N LEU A 17 4.72 11.83 16.44
CA LEU A 17 4.82 12.73 17.60
C LEU A 17 4.84 11.98 18.94
N THR A 18 4.29 10.76 18.97
CA THR A 18 4.29 9.89 20.17
C THR A 18 5.40 8.85 20.14
N HIS A 19 6.22 8.83 19.08
CA HIS A 19 7.24 7.82 18.88
C HIS A 19 8.41 8.03 19.87
N PRO A 20 8.83 7.01 20.63
CA PRO A 20 9.82 7.17 21.71
C PRO A 20 11.17 7.71 21.24
N THR A 21 11.51 7.50 19.97
CA THR A 21 12.76 7.93 19.34
C THR A 21 12.51 8.84 18.13
N SER A 22 11.45 9.65 18.14
CA SER A 22 11.06 10.49 17.00
C SER A 22 12.13 11.47 16.49
N GLY A 23 13.15 11.76 17.30
CA GLY A 23 14.28 12.63 16.95
C GLY A 23 15.45 11.91 16.28
N ASP A 24 15.42 10.58 16.19
CA ASP A 24 16.45 9.76 15.56
C ASP A 24 15.98 9.31 14.16
N PRO A 25 16.61 9.79 13.07
CA PRO A 25 16.21 9.44 11.71
C PRO A 25 16.50 7.97 11.34
N ASP A 26 17.40 7.30 12.06
CA ASP A 26 17.78 5.91 11.82
C ASP A 26 16.97 4.94 12.69
N ALA A 27 16.13 5.47 13.59
CA ALA A 27 15.28 4.64 14.42
C ALA A 27 14.26 3.87 13.60
N LEU A 28 13.99 2.64 14.04
CA LEU A 28 12.96 1.80 13.44
C LEU A 28 11.59 2.45 13.64
N PHE A 29 10.90 2.71 12.53
CA PHE A 29 9.55 3.28 12.54
C PHE A 29 8.51 2.36 13.21
N TRP A 30 8.69 1.04 13.07
CA TRP A 30 7.85 0.02 13.70
C TRP A 30 8.69 -0.86 14.64
N PRO A 31 8.29 -1.00 15.91
CA PRO A 31 9.04 -1.79 16.87
C PRO A 31 8.81 -3.29 16.66
N GLY A 32 9.83 -4.07 17.01
CA GLY A 32 9.71 -5.49 17.25
C GLY A 32 9.12 -5.80 18.63
N ARG A 33 9.26 -7.07 19.03
CA ARG A 33 8.90 -7.53 20.37
C ARG A 33 10.14 -8.02 21.11
N ALA A 34 10.17 -7.78 22.42
CA ALA A 34 11.16 -8.40 23.29
C ALA A 34 10.97 -9.93 23.31
N ASN A 35 12.07 -10.68 23.42
CA ASN A 35 12.04 -12.14 23.44
C ASN A 35 11.12 -12.64 24.57
N GLY A 36 10.23 -13.59 24.24
CA GLY A 36 9.31 -14.20 25.21
C GLY A 36 8.29 -13.24 25.82
N SER A 37 8.12 -12.03 25.29
CA SER A 37 7.23 -11.01 25.85
C SER A 37 6.35 -10.33 24.78
N ARG A 38 5.23 -9.76 25.23
CA ARG A 38 4.39 -8.87 24.41
C ARG A 38 4.85 -7.41 24.44
N ARG A 39 5.88 -7.08 25.24
CA ARG A 39 6.44 -5.73 25.32
C ARG A 39 7.10 -5.35 23.99
N LEU A 40 6.86 -4.11 23.55
CA LEU A 40 7.49 -3.54 22.37
C LEU A 40 8.98 -3.26 22.63
N ASP A 41 9.78 -3.50 21.60
CA ASP A 41 11.22 -3.26 21.60
C ASP A 41 11.61 -2.49 20.34
N TRP A 42 11.98 -1.23 20.53
CA TRP A 42 12.31 -0.28 19.46
C TRP A 42 13.72 -0.47 18.90
N SER A 43 14.54 -1.31 19.54
CA SER A 43 15.87 -1.66 19.03
C SER A 43 15.85 -2.82 18.04
N ARG A 44 14.70 -3.47 17.85
CA ARG A 44 14.57 -4.70 17.07
C ARG A 44 13.58 -4.51 15.94
N PRO A 45 13.86 -5.03 14.73
CA PRO A 45 12.95 -4.93 13.61
C PRO A 45 11.66 -5.68 13.90
N MET A 46 10.57 -5.17 13.35
CA MET A 46 9.28 -5.84 13.37
C MET A 46 9.38 -7.23 12.70
N ASP A 47 8.92 -8.26 13.43
CA ASP A 47 8.77 -9.60 12.88
C ASP A 47 7.49 -9.68 12.03
N VAL A 48 7.65 -9.89 10.73
CA VAL A 48 6.56 -10.00 9.74
C VAL A 48 5.66 -11.20 10.05
N GLY A 49 6.23 -12.31 10.53
CA GLY A 49 5.46 -13.50 10.92
C GLY A 49 4.57 -13.21 12.12
N GLY A 50 5.13 -12.56 13.13
CA GLY A 50 4.42 -12.04 14.30
C GLY A 50 3.38 -10.99 13.94
N LEU A 51 3.67 -10.05 13.03
CA LEU A 51 2.71 -9.07 12.55
C LEU A 51 1.47 -9.76 11.97
N ARG A 52 1.69 -10.75 11.09
CA ARG A 52 0.60 -11.52 10.50
C ARG A 52 -0.20 -12.27 11.58
N ARG A 53 0.49 -13.00 12.45
CA ARG A 53 -0.14 -13.87 13.46
C ARG A 53 -0.94 -13.09 14.49
N TYR A 54 -0.39 -11.98 14.99
CA TYR A 54 -0.94 -11.26 16.14
C TYR A 54 -1.82 -10.07 15.77
N TYR A 55 -1.69 -9.54 14.56
CA TYR A 55 -2.44 -8.34 14.14
C TYR A 55 -3.29 -8.59 12.90
N LEU A 56 -2.70 -9.07 11.80
CA LEU A 56 -3.42 -9.20 10.53
C LEU A 56 -4.54 -10.24 10.61
N VAL A 57 -4.24 -11.46 11.07
CA VAL A 57 -5.22 -12.54 11.14
C VAL A 57 -6.38 -12.18 12.07
N PRO A 58 -6.15 -11.71 13.33
CA PRO A 58 -7.24 -11.28 14.18
C PRO A 58 -8.05 -10.10 13.61
N ALA A 59 -7.41 -9.17 12.90
CA ALA A 59 -8.11 -8.06 12.27
C ALA A 59 -9.00 -8.52 11.10
N ALA A 60 -8.51 -9.46 10.27
CA ALA A 60 -9.27 -10.05 9.19
C ALA A 60 -10.48 -10.84 9.71
N GLU A 61 -10.30 -11.65 10.76
CA GLU A 61 -11.39 -12.39 11.42
C GLU A 61 -12.48 -11.45 11.95
N ARG A 62 -12.09 -10.36 12.64
CA ARG A 62 -13.05 -9.35 13.12
C ARG A 62 -13.78 -8.62 11.98
N ALA A 63 -13.16 -8.53 10.81
CA ALA A 63 -13.75 -7.95 9.62
C ALA A 63 -14.58 -8.95 8.80
N GLY A 64 -14.67 -10.23 9.22
CA GLY A 64 -15.36 -11.27 8.46
C GLY A 64 -14.66 -11.66 7.15
N LEU A 65 -13.36 -11.38 7.04
CA LEU A 65 -12.56 -11.66 5.85
C LEU A 65 -11.94 -13.06 5.90
N PRO A 66 -11.72 -13.70 4.75
CA PRO A 66 -11.01 -14.96 4.68
C PRO A 66 -9.55 -14.80 5.12
N HIS A 67 -8.87 -15.93 5.29
CA HIS A 67 -7.47 -15.94 5.63
C HIS A 67 -6.63 -15.16 4.62
N MET A 68 -5.82 -14.22 5.12
CA MET A 68 -5.07 -13.27 4.30
C MET A 68 -3.57 -13.25 4.68
N ARG A 69 -2.73 -13.16 3.66
CA ARG A 69 -1.28 -12.90 3.75
C ARG A 69 -1.01 -11.40 3.62
N LEU A 70 0.13 -10.94 4.13
CA LEU A 70 0.52 -9.54 3.96
C LEU A 70 0.67 -9.13 2.48
N HIS A 71 1.10 -10.04 1.61
CA HIS A 71 1.23 -9.77 0.18
C HIS A 71 -0.13 -9.59 -0.52
N ASP A 72 -1.22 -10.12 0.04
CA ASP A 72 -2.56 -9.94 -0.53
C ASP A 72 -3.04 -8.48 -0.40
N LEU A 73 -2.57 -7.76 0.61
CA LEU A 73 -2.80 -6.31 0.73
C LEU A 73 -2.17 -5.55 -0.43
N ARG A 74 -1.01 -6.01 -0.92
CA ARG A 74 -0.32 -5.43 -2.08
C ARG A 74 -1.09 -5.73 -3.38
N HIS A 75 -1.62 -6.93 -3.53
CA HIS A 75 -2.54 -7.24 -4.64
C HIS A 75 -3.80 -6.36 -4.59
N THR A 76 -4.39 -6.21 -3.41
CA THR A 76 -5.57 -5.37 -3.19
C THR A 76 -5.30 -3.92 -3.59
N PHE A 77 -4.15 -3.36 -3.20
CA PHE A 77 -3.74 -2.01 -3.61
C PHE A 77 -3.66 -1.87 -5.14
N ALA A 78 -3.07 -2.84 -5.83
CA ALA A 78 -2.98 -2.83 -7.29
C ALA A 78 -4.37 -2.87 -7.94
N SER A 79 -5.23 -3.78 -7.50
CA SER A 79 -6.60 -3.91 -8.03
C SER A 79 -7.43 -2.66 -7.82
N LEU A 80 -7.39 -2.07 -6.62
CA LEU A 80 -8.15 -0.85 -6.31
C LEU A 80 -7.66 0.36 -7.10
N THR A 81 -6.35 0.53 -7.26
CA THR A 81 -5.79 1.67 -7.99
C THR A 81 -6.04 1.55 -9.50
N LEU A 82 -5.90 0.37 -10.08
CA LEU A 82 -6.23 0.14 -11.49
C LEU A 82 -7.73 0.32 -11.75
N GLY A 83 -8.59 -0.21 -10.86
CA GLY A 83 -10.04 0.00 -10.94
C GLY A 83 -10.46 1.47 -10.78
N ALA A 84 -9.66 2.27 -10.05
CA ALA A 84 -9.84 3.72 -9.94
C ALA A 84 -9.34 4.50 -11.18
N GLY A 85 -8.83 3.82 -12.20
CA GLY A 85 -8.40 4.41 -13.47
C GLY A 85 -6.94 4.90 -13.51
N PHE A 86 -6.12 4.56 -12.51
CA PHE A 86 -4.68 4.82 -12.60
C PHE A 86 -4.03 3.91 -13.63
N THR A 87 -2.96 4.40 -14.27
CA THR A 87 -2.27 3.64 -15.31
C THR A 87 -1.43 2.51 -14.70
N ALA A 88 -1.24 1.43 -15.46
CA ALA A 88 -0.35 0.33 -15.06
C ALA A 88 1.08 0.82 -14.78
N PHE A 89 1.53 1.85 -15.49
CA PHE A 89 2.83 2.50 -15.25
C PHE A 89 2.91 3.13 -13.85
N GLU A 90 1.92 3.94 -13.47
CA GLU A 90 1.87 4.59 -12.16
C GLU A 90 1.83 3.57 -11.03
N VAL A 91 0.92 2.59 -11.15
CA VAL A 91 0.76 1.52 -10.16
C VAL A 91 2.04 0.70 -10.03
N SER A 92 2.68 0.33 -11.14
CA SER A 92 3.97 -0.35 -11.16
C SER A 92 5.06 0.43 -10.43
N ARG A 93 5.13 1.75 -10.65
CA ARG A 93 6.10 2.65 -10.00
C ARG A 93 5.86 2.75 -8.50
N TRP A 94 4.61 2.82 -8.04
CA TRP A 94 4.31 2.85 -6.60
C TRP A 94 4.58 1.53 -5.91
N MET A 95 4.34 0.43 -6.62
CA MET A 95 4.64 -0.91 -6.14
C MET A 95 6.15 -1.20 -6.17
N GLY A 96 6.93 -0.51 -7.00
CA GLY A 96 8.38 -0.74 -7.13
C GLY A 96 8.69 -2.01 -7.92
N HIS A 97 7.86 -2.36 -8.91
CA HIS A 97 8.22 -3.43 -9.85
C HIS A 97 9.37 -2.97 -10.75
N ALA A 98 10.34 -3.86 -10.96
CA ALA A 98 11.46 -3.60 -11.87
C ALA A 98 11.02 -3.50 -13.34
N SER A 99 9.93 -4.19 -13.69
CA SER A 99 9.27 -4.09 -14.99
C SER A 99 7.80 -3.72 -14.82
N THR A 100 7.32 -2.85 -15.70
CA THR A 100 5.90 -2.52 -15.82
C THR A 100 5.07 -3.69 -16.32
N SER A 101 5.68 -4.62 -17.07
CA SER A 101 5.02 -5.83 -17.57
C SER A 101 4.44 -6.66 -16.44
N THR A 102 5.13 -6.80 -15.30
CA THR A 102 4.61 -7.53 -14.13
C THR A 102 3.23 -7.04 -13.69
N THR A 103 2.99 -5.73 -13.75
CA THR A 103 1.69 -5.15 -13.39
C THR A 103 0.64 -5.44 -14.46
N THR A 104 0.99 -5.26 -15.72
CA THR A 104 0.07 -5.51 -16.84
C THR A 104 -0.28 -7.00 -16.97
N ASP A 105 0.69 -7.89 -16.80
CA ASP A 105 0.52 -9.35 -16.91
C ASP A 105 -0.41 -9.88 -15.82
N VAL A 106 -0.28 -9.36 -14.59
CA VAL A 106 -1.07 -9.82 -13.43
C VAL A 106 -2.44 -9.14 -13.36
N TYR A 107 -2.53 -7.85 -13.68
CA TYR A 107 -3.73 -7.05 -13.43
C TYR A 107 -4.35 -6.40 -14.68
N GLY A 108 -3.84 -6.67 -15.88
CA GLY A 108 -4.29 -6.04 -17.11
C GLY A 108 -5.79 -6.19 -17.37
N HIS A 109 -6.39 -7.27 -16.87
CA HIS A 109 -7.83 -7.54 -16.93
C HIS A 109 -8.69 -6.56 -16.10
N LEU A 110 -8.09 -5.79 -15.18
CA LEU A 110 -8.77 -4.78 -14.37
C LEU A 110 -8.72 -3.38 -14.99
N ILE A 111 -7.96 -3.20 -16.09
CA ILE A 111 -7.86 -1.92 -16.76
C ILE A 111 -9.19 -1.61 -17.45
N PRO A 112 -9.83 -0.46 -17.18
CA PRO A 112 -11.09 -0.11 -17.82
C PRO A 112 -11.02 -0.17 -19.34
N THR A 113 -11.97 -0.89 -19.95
CA THR A 113 -12.08 -1.01 -21.41
C THR A 113 -12.91 0.12 -22.02
N ASP A 114 -13.69 0.86 -21.22
CA ASP A 114 -14.37 2.06 -21.66
C ASP A 114 -13.34 3.16 -21.96
N ARG A 115 -13.37 3.64 -23.21
CA ARG A 115 -12.44 4.63 -23.73
C ARG A 115 -13.06 6.00 -23.94
N SER A 116 -14.32 6.20 -23.60
CA SER A 116 -15.06 7.46 -23.85
C SER A 116 -14.29 8.67 -23.33
N ALA A 117 -13.85 8.63 -22.06
CA ALA A 117 -13.07 9.72 -21.46
C ALA A 117 -11.69 9.96 -22.13
N GLN A 118 -11.10 8.92 -22.72
CA GLN A 118 -9.82 9.00 -23.43
C GLN A 118 -10.02 9.60 -24.82
N ILE A 119 -11.12 9.24 -25.50
CA ILE A 119 -11.56 9.83 -26.76
C ILE A 119 -11.84 11.32 -26.54
N ASP A 120 -12.64 11.69 -25.54
CA ASP A 120 -12.92 13.10 -25.22
C ASP A 120 -11.65 13.92 -24.97
N ARG A 121 -10.65 13.31 -24.31
CA ARG A 121 -9.36 13.95 -24.04
C ARG A 121 -8.54 14.13 -25.31
N PHE A 122 -8.57 13.14 -26.21
CA PHE A 122 -7.90 13.23 -27.51
C PHE A 122 -8.55 14.27 -28.42
N GLU A 123 -9.89 14.30 -28.50
CA GLU A 123 -10.62 15.30 -29.29
C GLU A 123 -10.34 16.72 -28.83
N ARG A 124 -10.31 16.97 -27.51
CA ARG A 124 -9.91 18.28 -26.97
C ARG A 124 -8.48 18.68 -27.34
N PHE A 125 -7.57 17.70 -27.41
CA PHE A 125 -6.18 17.97 -27.76
C PHE A 125 -6.04 18.29 -29.26
N VAL A 126 -6.66 17.49 -30.13
CA VAL A 126 -6.59 17.69 -31.59
C VAL A 126 -7.36 18.93 -32.01
N GLY A 127 -8.54 19.20 -31.43
CA GLY A 127 -9.34 20.38 -31.76
C GLY A 127 -8.80 21.72 -31.25
N GLY A 128 -7.72 21.68 -30.46
CA GLY A 128 -6.99 22.88 -30.00
C GLY A 128 -5.72 23.18 -30.78
N ILE A 129 -5.40 22.39 -31.81
CA ILE A 129 -4.31 22.60 -32.78
C ILE A 129 -4.92 23.16 -34.07
#